data_AF-A0A973YR78-F1
#
_entry.id   AF-A0A973YR78-F1
#
_cell.length_a   1.000
_cell.length_b   1.000
_cell.length_c   1.000
_cell.angle_alpha   90.00
_cell.angle_beta   90.00
_cell.angle_gamma   90.00
#
_symmetry.space_group_name_H-M   'P 1'
#
loop_
_entity.id
_entity.type
_entity.pdbx_description
1 polymer ?
#
loop_
_entity_poly.entity_id
_entity_poly.type
_entity_poly.pdbx_seq_one_letter_code
_entity_poly.pdbx_strand_id
1 'polypeptide(L)'
;MNAAGVLADLEQALQAERQALLANDAEALLQSTHTKLAAVRALQGLPADAVAPERVRALGELNQANHVLLSRRRREVAWALRHLGRVESAGVYDALGQSGARPQARCLGVG
;
A
#
# COMPACT_ATOMS: atom_id res chain seq x y z
N MET A 1 27.30 -5.59 1.51
CA MET A 1 26.05 -6.07 2.12
C MET A 1 25.85 -7.53 1.70
N ASN A 2 25.55 -8.42 2.64
CA ASN A 2 25.26 -9.84 2.35
C ASN A 2 23.77 -9.97 1.96
N ALA A 3 23.45 -10.79 0.96
CA ALA A 3 22.08 -11.06 0.51
C ALA A 3 21.15 -11.52 1.64
N ALA A 4 21.65 -12.32 2.58
CA ALA A 4 20.86 -12.76 3.73
C ALA A 4 20.43 -11.58 4.63
N GLY A 5 21.30 -10.58 4.79
CA GLY A 5 21.00 -9.37 5.57
C GLY A 5 19.96 -8.50 4.88
N VAL A 6 20.12 -8.27 3.57
CA VAL A 6 19.16 -7.47 2.77
C VAL A 6 17.77 -8.12 2.77
N LEU A 7 17.70 -9.45 2.70
CA LEU A 7 16.43 -10.18 2.79
C LEU A 7 15.80 -10.06 4.19
N ALA A 8 16.61 -10.06 5.25
CA ALA A 8 16.13 -9.85 6.62
C ALA A 8 15.61 -8.41 6.83
N ASP A 9 16.31 -7.41 6.27
CA ASP A 9 15.88 -6.02 6.30
C ASP A 9 14.53 -5.83 5.58
N LEU A 10 14.35 -6.50 4.43
CA LEU A 10 13.08 -6.50 3.69
C LEU A 10 11.97 -7.18 4.50
N GLU A 11 12.27 -8.31 5.15
CA GLU A 11 11.33 -9.01 6.02
C GLU A 11 10.85 -8.12 7.17
N GLN A 12 11.78 -7.48 7.87
CA GLN A 12 11.48 -6.55 8.95
C GLN A 12 10.63 -5.37 8.47
N ALA A 13 10.93 -4.81 7.29
CA ALA A 13 10.14 -3.73 6.71
C ALA A 13 8.70 -4.17 6.39
N LEU A 14 8.51 -5.38 5.86
CA LEU A 14 7.18 -5.94 5.59
C LEU A 14 6.39 -6.24 6.88
N GLN A 15 7.07 -6.68 7.94
CA GLN A 15 6.44 -6.87 9.25
C GLN A 15 6.03 -5.53 9.88
N ALA A 16 6.90 -4.51 9.80
CA ALA A 16 6.59 -3.16 10.27
C ALA A 16 5.40 -2.56 9.52
N GLU A 17 5.35 -2.73 8.19
CA GLU A 17 4.20 -2.32 7.37
C GLU A 17 2.91 -2.99 7.82
N ARG A 18 2.94 -4.31 8.06
CA ARG A 18 1.77 -5.04 8.56
C ARG A 18 1.29 -4.47 9.89
N GLN A 19 2.21 -4.22 10.82
CA GLN A 19 1.87 -3.66 12.13
C GLN A 19 1.28 -2.26 12.01
N ALA A 20 1.85 -1.41 11.16
CA ALA A 20 1.33 -0.07 10.89
C ALA A 20 -0.10 -0.11 10.31
N LEU A 21 -0.36 -1.03 9.38
CA LEU A 21 -1.71 -1.25 8.80
C LEU A 21 -2.73 -1.74 9.84
N LEU A 22 -2.31 -2.57 10.80
CA LEU A 22 -3.17 -3.05 11.89
C LEU A 22 -3.43 -1.96 12.93
N ALA A 23 -2.41 -1.16 13.25
CA ALA A 23 -2.49 -0.05 14.20
C ALA A 23 -3.18 1.20 13.63
N ASN A 24 -3.40 1.26 12.30
CA ASN A 24 -3.82 2.46 11.58
C ASN A 24 -2.84 3.64 11.78
N ASP A 25 -1.55 3.33 11.86
CA ASP A 25 -0.49 4.29 12.03
C ASP A 25 0.07 4.70 10.67
N ALA A 26 -0.31 5.90 10.21
CA ALA A 26 0.11 6.41 8.91
C ALA A 26 1.61 6.79 8.88
N GLU A 27 2.17 7.24 9.99
CA GLU A 27 3.58 7.64 10.07
C GLU A 27 4.47 6.40 10.04
N ALA A 28 4.15 5.39 10.85
CA ALA A 28 4.84 4.10 10.81
C ALA A 28 4.72 3.43 9.44
N LEU A 29 3.58 3.58 8.75
CA LEU A 29 3.37 3.04 7.40
C LEU A 29 4.26 3.72 6.35
N LEU A 30 4.42 5.04 6.45
CA LEU A 30 5.34 5.79 5.58
C LEU A 30 6.78 5.36 5.84
N GLN A 31 7.18 5.30 7.11
CA GLN A 31 8.53 4.89 7.49
C GLN A 31 8.84 3.45 7.02
N SER A 32 7.93 2.50 7.24
CA SER A 32 8.10 1.12 6.77
C SER A 32 8.19 1.05 5.24
N THR A 33 7.46 1.92 4.53
CA THR A 33 7.52 2.01 3.06
C THR A 33 8.89 2.49 2.59
N HIS A 34 9.47 3.49 3.24
CA HIS A 34 10.82 3.96 2.94
C HIS A 34 11.86 2.86 3.17
N THR A 35 11.80 2.16 4.31
CA THR A 35 12.70 1.03 4.60
C THR A 35 12.53 -0.10 3.59
N LYS A 36 11.30 -0.45 3.22
CA LYS A 36 10.99 -1.46 2.21
C LYS A 36 11.61 -1.10 0.86
N LEU A 37 11.48 0.14 0.41
CA LEU A 37 12.08 0.60 -0.85
C LEU A 37 13.62 0.57 -0.81
N ALA A 38 14.22 0.93 0.33
CA ALA A 38 15.66 0.85 0.51
C ALA A 38 16.16 -0.61 0.42
N ALA A 39 15.48 -1.54 1.09
CA ALA A 39 15.81 -2.97 1.06
C ALA A 39 15.64 -3.57 -0.36
N VAL A 40 14.58 -3.20 -1.09
CA VAL A 40 14.37 -3.64 -2.48
C VAL A 40 15.49 -3.12 -3.40
N ARG A 41 15.89 -1.86 -3.26
CA ARG A 41 17.01 -1.30 -4.04
C ARG A 41 18.33 -2.02 -3.73
N ALA A 42 18.58 -2.30 -2.46
CA ALA A 42 19.76 -3.09 -2.06
C ALA A 42 19.71 -4.51 -2.65
N LEU A 43 18.52 -5.13 -2.71
CA LEU A 43 18.34 -6.48 -3.28
C LEU A 43 18.58 -6.50 -4.79
N GLN A 44 18.14 -5.46 -5.51
CA GLN A 44 18.37 -5.31 -6.96
C GLN A 44 19.85 -5.13 -7.32
N GLY A 45 20.67 -4.64 -6.39
CA GLY A 45 22.12 -4.50 -6.57
C GLY A 45 22.91 -5.79 -6.36
N LEU A 46 22.27 -6.87 -5.92
CA LEU A 46 22.92 -8.15 -5.68
C LEU A 46 22.84 -9.06 -6.91
N PRO A 47 23.84 -9.93 -7.13
CA PRO A 47 23.79 -10.89 -8.21
C PRO A 47 22.72 -11.96 -7.91
N ALA A 48 22.04 -12.44 -8.95
CA ALA A 48 20.86 -13.29 -8.80
C ALA A 48 21.15 -14.66 -8.12
N ASP A 49 22.37 -15.15 -8.24
CA ASP A 49 22.88 -16.38 -7.61
C ASP A 49 23.08 -16.24 -6.09
N ALA A 50 23.26 -15.01 -5.59
CA ALA A 50 23.39 -14.74 -4.16
C ALA A 50 22.04 -14.72 -3.41
N VAL A 51 20.92 -14.71 -4.13
CA VAL A 51 19.58 -14.56 -3.54
C VAL A 51 18.86 -15.91 -3.46
N ALA A 52 18.46 -16.31 -2.26
CA ALA A 52 17.72 -17.55 -2.04
C ALA A 52 16.28 -17.43 -2.60
N PRO A 53 15.89 -18.19 -3.65
CA PRO A 53 14.61 -18.03 -4.33
C PRO A 53 13.41 -18.33 -3.44
N GLU A 54 13.52 -19.34 -2.56
CA GLU A 54 12.47 -19.68 -1.60
C GLU A 54 12.19 -18.54 -0.60
N ARG A 55 13.25 -17.83 -0.16
CA ARG A 55 13.07 -16.65 0.71
C ARG A 55 12.37 -15.52 -0.03
N VAL A 56 12.73 -15.27 -1.29
CA VAL A 56 12.05 -14.25 -2.10
C VAL A 56 10.58 -14.60 -2.29
N ARG A 57 10.24 -15.88 -2.52
CA ARG A 57 8.85 -16.33 -2.63
C ARG A 57 8.07 -16.07 -1.34
N ALA A 58 8.61 -16.46 -0.18
CA ALA A 58 7.98 -16.22 1.12
C ALA A 58 7.75 -14.72 1.39
N LEU A 59 8.71 -13.86 1.05
CA LEU A 59 8.55 -12.41 1.16
C LEU A 59 7.51 -11.85 0.19
N GLY A 60 7.38 -12.44 -1.01
CA GLY A 60 6.32 -12.14 -1.96
C GLY A 60 4.93 -12.46 -1.41
N GLU A 61 4.77 -13.62 -0.79
CA GLU A 61 3.52 -14.03 -0.12
C GLU A 61 3.15 -13.08 1.03
N LEU A 62 4.13 -12.68 1.85
CA LEU A 62 3.93 -11.69 2.92
C LEU A 62 3.51 -10.32 2.37
N ASN A 63 4.15 -9.87 1.29
CA ASN A 63 3.81 -8.61 0.63
C ASN A 63 2.37 -8.64 0.06
N GLN A 64 2.00 -9.75 -0.60
CA GLN A 64 0.64 -9.95 -1.08
C GLN A 64 -0.40 -9.90 0.05
N ALA A 65 -0.10 -10.53 1.19
CA ALA A 65 -0.98 -10.45 2.37
C ALA A 65 -1.14 -9.00 2.87
N ASN A 66 -0.05 -8.22 2.90
CA ASN A 66 -0.10 -6.80 3.25
C ASN A 66 -0.93 -5.97 2.25
N HIS A 67 -0.86 -6.26 0.94
CA HIS A 67 -1.69 -5.60 -0.07
C HIS A 67 -3.19 -5.82 0.12
N VAL A 68 -3.59 -7.02 0.57
CA VAL A 68 -4.98 -7.29 0.93
C VAL A 68 -5.42 -6.42 2.11
N LEU A 69 -4.58 -6.29 3.14
CA LEU A 69 -4.85 -5.43 4.30
C LEU A 69 -4.95 -3.95 3.89
N LEU A 70 -4.01 -3.46 3.09
CA LEU A 70 -4.02 -2.08 2.60
C LEU A 70 -5.27 -1.79 1.78
N SER A 71 -5.67 -2.70 0.89
CA SER A 71 -6.90 -2.55 0.10
C SER A 71 -8.14 -2.45 0.98
N ARG A 72 -8.19 -3.22 2.07
CA ARG A 72 -9.25 -3.13 3.07
C ARG A 72 -9.23 -1.77 3.78
N ARG A 73 -8.07 -1.33 4.27
CA ARG A 73 -7.91 -0.03 4.95
C ARG A 73 -8.32 1.14 4.06
N ARG A 74 -7.94 1.13 2.79
CA ARG A 74 -8.36 2.14 1.80
C ARG A 74 -9.87 2.19 1.63
N ARG A 75 -10.54 1.03 1.60
CA ARG A 75 -12.02 0.98 1.54
C ARG A 75 -12.67 1.55 2.80
N GLU A 76 -12.14 1.23 3.98
CA GLU A 76 -12.63 1.74 5.26
C GLU A 76 -12.47 3.26 5.36
N VAL A 77 -11.31 3.80 4.99
CA VAL A 77 -11.06 5.24 4.94
C VAL A 77 -11.99 5.93 3.93
N ALA A 78 -12.09 5.39 2.71
CA ALA A 78 -12.98 5.95 1.69
C ALA A 78 -14.45 5.92 2.13
N TRP A 79 -14.87 4.86 2.84
CA TRP A 79 -16.19 4.80 3.45
C TRP A 79 -16.36 5.91 4.50
N ALA A 80 -15.44 6.05 5.45
CA ALA A 80 -15.52 7.08 6.49
C ALA A 80 -15.57 8.50 5.90
N LEU A 81 -14.73 8.81 4.91
CA LEU A 81 -14.72 10.11 4.24
C LEU A 81 -16.06 10.42 3.55
N ARG A 82 -16.65 9.45 2.86
CA ARG A 82 -17.99 9.62 2.27
C ARG A 82 -19.07 9.90 3.31
N HIS A 83 -19.00 9.23 4.47
CA HIS A 83 -19.98 9.41 5.55
C HIS A 83 -19.82 10.76 6.27
N LEU A 84 -18.61 11.33 6.28
CA LEU A 84 -18.34 12.68 6.79
C LEU A 84 -18.68 13.80 5.79
N GLY A 85 -19.39 13.49 4.70
CA GLY A 85 -19.81 14.47 3.69
C GLY A 85 -18.72 14.84 2.67
N ARG A 86 -17.55 14.21 2.73
CA ARG A 86 -16.52 14.37 1.70
C ARG A 86 -16.79 13.39 0.57
N VAL A 87 -17.54 13.87 -0.42
CA VAL A 87 -17.69 13.18 -1.71
C VAL A 87 -16.44 13.50 -2.53
N GLU A 88 -15.46 12.60 -2.56
CA GLU A 88 -14.41 12.69 -3.58
C GLU A 88 -15.09 12.57 -4.96
N SER A 89 -14.86 13.57 -5.81
CA SER A 89 -15.19 13.47 -7.24
C SER A 89 -14.34 12.36 -7.83
N ALA A 90 -14.84 11.13 -7.82
CA ALA A 90 -14.23 10.03 -8.54
C ALA A 90 -14.25 10.39 -10.03
N GLY A 91 -13.13 10.90 -10.53
CA GLY A 91 -12.90 11.02 -11.97
C GLY A 91 -12.86 9.61 -12.55
N VAL A 92 -13.99 9.14 -13.07
CA VAL A 92 -14.04 7.93 -13.87
C VAL A 92 -13.49 8.31 -15.24
N TYR A 93 -12.31 7.81 -15.58
CA TYR A 93 -11.82 7.85 -16.96
C TYR A 93 -12.72 6.94 -17.79
N ASP A 94 -13.35 7.47 -18.84
CA ASP A 94 -13.95 6.64 -19.87
C ASP A 94 -12.85 5.96 -20.71
N ALA A 95 -13.23 4.96 -21.52
CA ALA A 95 -12.30 4.27 -22.42
C ALA A 95 -11.72 5.16 -23.54
N LEU A 96 -12.08 6.46 -23.58
CA LEU A 96 -11.63 7.48 -24.53
C LEU A 96 -10.75 8.56 -23.85
N GLY A 97 -10.44 8.42 -22.56
CA GLY A 97 -9.58 9.34 -21.81
C GLY A 97 -10.20 10.70 -21.50
N GLN A 98 -11.53 10.87 -21.61
CA GLN A 98 -12.17 12.14 -21.31
C GLN A 98 -12.50 12.29 -19.83
N SER A 99 -12.13 13.44 -19.26
CA SER A 99 -12.42 13.79 -17.87
C SER A 99 -13.85 14.31 -17.74
N GLY A 100 -14.81 13.41 -17.59
CA GLY A 100 -16.20 13.75 -17.27
C GLY A 100 -16.39 14.02 -15.79
N ALA A 101 -15.94 15.16 -15.26
CA ALA A 101 -16.27 15.56 -13.89
C ALA A 101 -17.73 16.01 -13.82
N ARG A 102 -18.61 15.18 -13.26
CA ARG A 102 -19.88 15.66 -12.69
C ARG A 102 -20.02 15.20 -11.24
N PRO A 103 -19.55 15.99 -10.27
CA PRO A 103 -20.01 15.85 -8.91
C PRO A 103 -21.48 16.28 -8.86
N GLN A 104 -22.41 15.33 -8.78
CA GLN A 104 -23.76 15.63 -8.32
C GLN A 104 -23.77 15.61 -6.79
N ALA A 105 -23.59 16.79 -6.18
CA ALA A 105 -24.03 17.00 -4.81
C ALA A 105 -25.57 16.93 -4.81
N ARG A 106 -26.16 15.86 -4.26
CA ARG A 106 -27.57 15.88 -3.91
C ARG A 106 -27.67 16.52 -2.53
N CYS A 107 -28.16 17.76 -2.49
CA CYS A 107 -28.63 18.37 -1.25
C CYS A 107 -29.78 17.53 -0.72
N LEU A 108 -29.60 16.89 0.44
CA LEU A 108 -30.71 16.37 1.24
C LEU A 108 -31.22 17.51 2.11
N GLY A 109 -32.01 18.40 1.51
CA GLY A 109 -32.96 19.21 2.27
C GLY A 109 -34.25 18.40 2.42
N VAL A 110 -34.51 17.90 3.63
CA VAL A 110 -35.85 17.49 4.05
C VAL A 110 -36.25 18.38 5.21
N GLY A 111 -36.97 19.45 4.88
CA GLY A 111 -37.96 20.07 5.75
C GLY A 111 -39.33 19.62 5.28
#